data_AF-A0A7C4DHT0-F1
#
_entry.id   AF-A0A7C4DHT0-F1
#
_cell.length_a   1.000
_cell.length_b   1.000
_cell.length_c   1.000
_cell.angle_alpha   90.00
_cell.angle_beta   90.00
_cell.angle_gamma   90.00
#
_symmetry.space_group_name_H-M   'P 1'
#
loop_
_entity.id
_entity.type
_entity.pdbx_description
1 polymer ?
#
loop_
_entity_poly.entity_id
_entity_poly.type
_entity_poly.pdbx_seq_one_letter_code
_entity_poly.pdbx_strand_id
1 'polypeptide(L)'
;MKKEVFYLVVLTLFAFLTLVQYFSYRDLKTKNEVLNKTLKAYEFYIFSDYDKFEEYVKKESLRIPNIDLLKERKAQSLFVEGQELFKMANYGEALARFREVLKISSDQRTRELVKHYIEKCEEKIGGR
;
A
#
# COMPACT_ATOMS: atom_id res chain seq x y z
N MET A 1 -6.17 -60.92 -8.54
CA MET A 1 -6.54 -59.82 -9.47
C MET A 1 -5.82 -60.03 -10.79
N LYS A 2 -6.49 -59.84 -11.94
CA LYS A 2 -5.79 -59.79 -13.23
C LYS A 2 -4.84 -58.58 -13.24
N LYS A 3 -3.61 -58.75 -13.74
CA LYS A 3 -2.56 -57.71 -13.74
C LYS A 3 -3.06 -56.39 -14.36
N GLU A 4 -3.89 -56.48 -15.40
CA GLU A 4 -4.53 -55.34 -16.07
C GLU A 4 -5.37 -54.49 -15.12
N VAL A 5 -6.21 -55.11 -14.29
CA VAL A 5 -7.06 -54.39 -13.33
C VAL A 5 -6.21 -53.71 -12.27
N PHE A 6 -5.11 -54.34 -11.84
CA PHE A 6 -4.17 -53.74 -10.89
C PHE A 6 -3.50 -52.49 -11.47
N TYR A 7 -2.97 -52.56 -12.70
CA TYR A 7 -2.36 -51.40 -13.35
C TYR A 7 -3.37 -50.27 -13.58
N LEU A 8 -4.62 -50.62 -13.92
CA LEU A 8 -5.68 -49.62 -14.11
C LEU A 8 -6.01 -48.89 -12.80
N VAL A 9 -6.06 -49.60 -11.67
CA VAL A 9 -6.25 -49.00 -10.34
C VAL A 9 -5.07 -48.11 -9.94
N VAL A 10 -3.83 -48.52 -10.22
CA VAL A 10 -2.64 -47.71 -9.92
C VAL A 10 -2.64 -46.43 -10.76
N LEU A 11 -2.99 -46.53 -12.05
CA LEU A 11 -2.98 -45.41 -12.97
C LEU A 11 -4.08 -44.38 -12.64
N THR A 12 -5.27 -44.84 -12.20
CA THR A 12 -6.33 -43.94 -11.73
C THR A 12 -5.97 -43.23 -10.44
N LEU A 13 -5.33 -43.94 -9.48
CA LEU A 13 -4.80 -43.32 -8.26
C LEU A 13 -3.76 -42.25 -8.58
N PHE A 14 -2.83 -42.53 -9.49
CA PHE A 14 -1.80 -41.58 -9.91
C PHE A 14 -2.41 -40.34 -10.59
N ALA A 15 -3.37 -40.54 -11.49
CA ALA A 15 -4.09 -39.45 -12.13
C ALA A 15 -4.83 -38.56 -11.12
N PHE A 16 -5.49 -39.17 -10.13
CA PHE A 16 -6.18 -38.45 -9.07
C PHE A 16 -5.22 -37.60 -8.22
N LEU A 17 -4.09 -38.17 -7.77
CA LEU A 17 -3.07 -37.43 -7.02
C LEU A 17 -2.52 -36.25 -7.83
N THR A 18 -2.27 -36.45 -9.12
CA THR A 18 -1.77 -35.40 -10.02
C THR A 18 -2.78 -34.25 -10.16
N LEU A 19 -4.07 -34.56 -10.27
CA LEU A 19 -5.12 -33.56 -10.32
C LEU A 19 -5.18 -32.74 -9.03
N VAL A 20 -5.19 -33.40 -7.87
CA VAL A 20 -5.18 -32.72 -6.56
C VAL A 20 -3.98 -31.78 -6.45
N GLN A 21 -2.79 -32.28 -6.80
CA GLN A 21 -1.57 -31.49 -6.74
C GLN A 21 -1.59 -30.29 -7.70
N TYR A 22 -2.12 -30.47 -8.91
CA TYR A 22 -2.29 -29.37 -9.87
C TYR A 22 -3.24 -28.28 -9.35
N PHE A 23 -4.38 -28.67 -8.77
CA PHE A 23 -5.32 -27.71 -8.18
C PHE A 23 -4.70 -26.96 -7.00
N SER A 24 -4.00 -27.66 -6.10
CA SER A 24 -3.28 -27.03 -4.98
C SER A 24 -2.21 -26.05 -5.46
N TYR A 25 -1.43 -26.42 -6.48
CA TYR A 25 -0.42 -25.54 -7.07
C TYR A 25 -1.04 -24.29 -7.70
N ARG A 26 -2.15 -24.45 -8.45
CA ARG A 26 -2.85 -23.34 -9.09
C ARG A 26 -3.38 -22.33 -8.06
N ASP A 27 -3.97 -22.82 -6.97
CA ASP A 27 -4.45 -21.96 -5.88
C ASP A 27 -3.28 -21.21 -5.21
N LEU A 28 -2.20 -21.92 -4.90
CA LEU A 28 -1.01 -21.32 -4.31
C LEU A 28 -0.39 -20.25 -5.22
N LYS A 29 -0.31 -20.52 -6.52
CA LYS A 29 0.19 -19.56 -7.51
C LYS A 29 -0.67 -18.30 -7.55
N THR A 30 -1.99 -18.45 -7.57
CA THR A 30 -2.93 -17.31 -7.56
C THR A 30 -2.78 -16.48 -6.29
N LYS A 31 -2.67 -17.13 -5.13
CA LYS A 31 -2.41 -16.44 -3.85
C LYS A 31 -1.09 -15.70 -3.85
N ASN A 32 -0.04 -16.30 -4.42
CA ASN A 32 1.27 -15.67 -4.54
C ASN A 32 1.23 -14.42 -5.44
N GLU A 33 0.52 -14.49 -6.57
CA GLU A 33 0.32 -13.33 -7.46
C GLU A 33 -0.40 -12.18 -6.75
N VAL A 34 -1.47 -12.47 -6.00
CA VAL A 34 -2.18 -11.46 -5.19
C VAL A 34 -1.27 -10.88 -4.10
N LEU A 35 -0.48 -11.72 -3.44
CA LEU A 35 0.45 -11.28 -2.39
C LEU A 35 1.52 -10.35 -2.96
N ASN A 36 2.10 -10.68 -4.11
CA ASN A 36 3.12 -9.85 -4.77
C ASN A 36 2.56 -8.47 -5.16
N LYS A 37 1.33 -8.41 -5.70
CA LYS A 37 0.66 -7.14 -5.98
C LYS A 37 0.40 -6.34 -4.70
N THR A 38 -0.02 -7.02 -3.65
CA THR A 38 -0.27 -6.39 -2.34
C THR A 38 1.01 -5.81 -1.73
N LEU A 39 2.12 -6.55 -1.79
CA LEU A 39 3.44 -6.08 -1.37
C LEU A 39 3.85 -4.84 -2.15
N LYS A 40 3.70 -4.85 -3.48
CA LYS A 40 4.00 -3.70 -4.33
C LYS A 40 3.14 -2.47 -4.00
N ALA A 41 1.87 -2.66 -3.63
CA ALA A 41 1.04 -1.57 -3.13
C ALA A 41 1.62 -0.98 -1.85
N TYR A 42 2.04 -1.80 -0.88
CA TYR A 42 2.68 -1.32 0.33
C TYR A 42 4.03 -0.64 0.08
N GLU A 43 4.80 -1.07 -0.92
CA GLU A 43 6.00 -0.36 -1.36
C GLU A 43 5.67 1.07 -1.82
N PHE A 44 4.62 1.25 -2.64
CA PHE A 44 4.16 2.59 -3.01
C PHE A 44 3.71 3.41 -1.80
N TYR A 45 2.98 2.79 -0.86
CA TYR A 45 2.53 3.48 0.36
C TYR A 45 3.70 4.01 1.21
N ILE A 46 4.76 3.22 1.36
CA ILE A 46 5.93 3.57 2.17
C ILE A 46 6.81 4.59 1.44
N PHE A 47 7.18 4.30 0.19
CA PHE A 47 8.27 5.00 -0.51
C PHE A 47 7.80 6.07 -1.50
N SER A 48 6.51 6.13 -1.82
CA SER A 48 5.95 7.09 -2.79
C SER A 48 4.87 7.96 -2.16
N ASP A 49 4.41 8.93 -2.96
CA ASP A 49 3.22 9.73 -2.66
C ASP A 49 1.99 8.83 -2.56
N TYR A 50 1.08 9.18 -1.65
CA TYR A 50 -0.12 8.40 -1.40
C TYR A 50 -1.00 8.23 -2.66
N ASP A 51 -1.01 9.21 -3.55
CA ASP A 51 -1.76 9.18 -4.81
C ASP A 51 -1.35 7.98 -5.70
N LYS A 52 -0.04 7.65 -5.76
CA LYS A 52 0.46 6.50 -6.54
C LYS A 52 0.02 5.17 -5.94
N PHE A 53 -0.03 5.10 -4.61
CA PHE A 53 -0.58 3.94 -3.91
C PHE A 53 -2.07 3.76 -4.26
N GLU A 54 -2.86 4.83 -4.18
CA GLU A 54 -4.29 4.79 -4.47
C GLU A 54 -4.57 4.44 -5.94
N GLU A 55 -3.81 5.01 -6.88
CA GLU A 55 -3.89 4.69 -8.30
C GLU A 55 -3.60 3.20 -8.55
N TYR A 56 -2.54 2.67 -7.95
CA TYR A 56 -2.16 1.27 -8.12
C TYR A 56 -3.19 0.31 -7.52
N VAL A 57 -3.69 0.59 -6.32
CA VAL A 57 -4.75 -0.20 -5.66
C VAL A 57 -6.00 -0.23 -6.52
N LYS A 58 -6.40 0.92 -7.08
CA LYS A 58 -7.56 1.03 -7.98
C LYS A 58 -7.35 0.27 -9.30
N LYS A 59 -6.16 0.41 -9.90
CA LYS A 59 -5.81 -0.26 -11.16
C LYS A 59 -5.85 -1.78 -11.04
N GLU A 60 -5.32 -2.32 -9.95
CA GLU A 60 -5.24 -3.76 -9.72
C GLU A 60 -6.47 -4.33 -8.99
N SER A 61 -7.48 -3.49 -8.69
CA SER A 61 -8.68 -3.85 -7.93
C SER A 61 -8.36 -4.56 -6.61
N LEU A 62 -7.31 -4.11 -5.91
CA LEU A 62 -6.84 -4.75 -4.68
C LEU A 62 -7.75 -4.41 -3.50
N ARG A 63 -8.09 -5.43 -2.72
CA ARG A 63 -8.79 -5.25 -1.45
C ARG A 63 -7.78 -5.08 -0.33
N ILE A 64 -7.42 -3.84 -0.03
CA ILE A 64 -6.55 -3.51 1.11
C ILE A 64 -7.43 -3.31 2.35
N PRO A 65 -7.22 -4.08 3.43
CA PRO A 65 -7.92 -3.86 4.69
C PRO A 65 -7.59 -2.48 5.25
N ASN A 66 -8.61 -1.79 5.79
CA ASN A 66 -8.43 -0.55 6.56
C ASN A 66 -7.73 0.58 5.78
N ILE A 67 -8.04 0.75 4.50
CA ILE A 67 -7.39 1.76 3.65
C ILE A 67 -7.57 3.19 4.19
N ASP A 68 -8.71 3.52 4.80
CA ASP A 68 -8.96 4.83 5.40
C ASP A 68 -8.01 5.10 6.58
N LEU A 69 -7.71 4.07 7.39
CA LEU A 69 -6.73 4.18 8.47
C LEU A 69 -5.31 4.36 7.95
N LEU A 70 -4.96 3.78 6.80
CA LEU A 70 -3.67 4.00 6.15
C LEU A 70 -3.54 5.45 5.66
N LYS A 71 -4.61 6.01 5.10
CA LYS A 71 -4.66 7.41 4.66
C LYS A 71 -4.33 8.37 5.80
N GLU A 72 -5.02 8.22 6.93
CA GLU A 72 -4.81 9.10 8.09
C GLU A 72 -3.44 8.85 8.76
N ARG A 73 -2.95 7.61 8.79
CA ARG A 73 -1.57 7.34 9.26
C ARG A 73 -0.51 8.00 8.40
N LYS A 74 -0.67 7.96 7.07
CA LYS A 74 0.26 8.65 6.16
C LYS A 74 0.20 10.16 6.37
N ALA A 75 -0.99 10.73 6.55
CA ALA A 75 -1.17 12.14 6.89
C ALA A 75 -0.42 12.53 8.17
N GLN A 76 -0.53 11.72 9.22
CA GLN A 76 0.18 11.95 10.47
C GLN A 76 1.70 11.84 10.31
N SER A 77 2.19 10.84 9.57
CA SER A 77 3.63 10.70 9.27
C SER A 77 4.18 11.94 8.56
N LEU A 78 3.51 12.37 7.49
CA LEU A 78 3.89 13.54 6.71
C LEU A 78 3.81 14.83 7.54
N PHE A 79 2.85 14.93 8.45
CA PHE A 79 2.76 16.07 9.36
C PHE A 79 3.97 16.13 10.30
N VAL A 80 4.34 15.01 10.91
CA VAL A 80 5.52 14.91 11.79
C VAL A 80 6.80 15.21 11.02
N GLU A 81 6.97 14.63 9.82
CA GLU A 81 8.11 14.91 8.94
C GLU A 81 8.19 16.40 8.58
N GLY A 82 7.06 17.03 8.24
CA GLY A 82 6.99 18.46 7.99
C GLY A 82 7.38 19.31 9.21
N GLN A 83 6.98 18.90 10.41
CA GLN A 83 7.37 19.59 11.65
C GLN A 83 8.88 19.47 11.93
N GLU A 84 9.49 18.32 11.69
CA GLU A 84 10.94 18.14 11.85
C GLU A 84 11.72 18.98 10.83
N LEU A 85 11.31 18.98 9.56
CA LEU A 85 11.89 19.83 8.52
C LEU A 85 11.76 21.31 8.86
N PHE A 86 10.62 21.73 9.40
CA PHE A 86 10.40 23.10 9.87
C PHE A 86 11.38 23.49 10.97
N LYS A 87 11.60 22.60 11.97
CA LYS A 87 12.58 22.82 13.05
C LYS A 87 14.01 22.93 12.51
N MET A 88 14.32 22.20 11.44
CA MET A 88 15.61 22.26 10.75
C MET A 88 15.75 23.47 9.79
N ALA A 89 14.78 24.39 9.80
CA ALA A 89 14.70 25.54 8.88
C ALA A 89 14.65 25.16 7.40
N ASN A 90 14.32 23.90 7.06
CA ASN A 90 14.09 23.46 5.70
C ASN A 90 12.63 23.73 5.29
N TYR A 91 12.30 25.02 5.17
CA TYR A 91 10.92 25.47 4.95
C TYR A 91 10.35 25.03 3.60
N GLY A 92 11.20 24.90 2.57
CA GLY A 92 10.76 24.45 1.24
C GLY A 92 10.24 23.01 1.26
N GLU A 93 11.01 22.09 1.86
CA GLU A 93 10.59 20.69 1.99
C GLU A 93 9.45 20.54 3.01
N ALA A 94 9.48 21.26 4.13
CA ALA A 94 8.40 21.25 5.11
C ALA A 94 7.06 21.61 4.48
N LEU A 95 7.04 22.67 3.66
CA LEU A 95 5.86 23.14 2.95
C LEU A 95 5.35 22.12 1.93
N ALA A 96 6.23 21.38 1.25
CA ALA A 96 5.82 20.28 0.38
C ALA A 96 5.09 19.18 1.17
N ARG A 97 5.63 18.75 2.31
CA ARG A 97 5.00 17.74 3.18
C ARG A 97 3.65 18.20 3.73
N PHE A 98 3.55 19.43 4.20
CA PHE A 98 2.30 19.99 4.68
C PHE A 98 1.21 20.06 3.59
N ARG A 99 1.59 20.40 2.35
CA ARG A 99 0.65 20.38 1.22
C ARG A 99 0.15 18.97 0.91
N GLU A 100 0.98 17.95 1.03
CA GLU A 100 0.54 16.55 0.88
C GLU A 100 -0.46 16.17 1.97
N VAL A 101 -0.23 16.56 3.24
CA VAL A 101 -1.20 16.32 4.33
C VAL A 101 -2.58 16.90 4.01
N LEU A 102 -2.65 18.12 3.46
CA LEU A 102 -3.92 18.75 3.10
C LEU A 102 -4.67 18.03 1.98
N LYS A 103 -3.97 17.31 1.09
CA LYS A 103 -4.60 16.53 0.01
C LYS A 103 -5.24 15.25 0.54
N ILE A 104 -4.60 14.62 1.52
CA ILE A 104 -4.99 13.27 1.96
C ILE A 104 -5.82 13.25 3.25
N SER A 105 -5.57 14.14 4.21
CA SER A 105 -6.27 14.10 5.50
C SER A 105 -7.69 14.62 5.36
N SER A 106 -8.64 13.88 5.94
CA SER A 106 -10.04 14.30 6.08
C SER A 106 -10.32 15.00 7.41
N ASP A 107 -9.42 14.89 8.38
CA ASP A 107 -9.56 15.49 9.70
C ASP A 107 -9.42 17.01 9.67
N GLN A 108 -10.49 17.71 10.04
CA GLN A 108 -10.54 19.16 10.02
C GLN A 108 -9.50 19.79 10.95
N ARG A 109 -9.28 19.20 12.13
CA ARG A 109 -8.31 19.72 13.11
C ARG A 109 -6.89 19.66 12.56
N THR A 110 -6.51 18.53 11.98
CA THR A 110 -5.21 18.35 11.32
C THR A 110 -5.04 19.35 10.19
N ARG A 111 -6.05 19.54 9.34
CA ARG A 111 -6.00 20.51 8.24
C ARG A 111 -5.81 21.95 8.71
N GLU A 112 -6.47 22.36 9.79
CA GLU A 112 -6.30 23.70 10.37
C GLU A 112 -4.89 23.91 10.92
N LEU A 113 -4.35 22.93 11.65
CA LEU A 113 -2.97 22.97 12.14
C LEU A 113 -1.97 23.06 10.98
N VAL A 114 -2.15 22.27 9.94
CA VAL A 114 -1.27 22.24 8.76
C VAL A 114 -1.29 23.58 8.03
N LYS A 115 -2.46 24.22 7.87
CA LYS A 115 -2.57 25.56 7.27
C LYS A 115 -1.74 26.59 8.02
N HIS A 116 -1.79 26.59 9.36
CA HIS A 116 -0.97 27.47 10.20
C HIS A 116 0.54 27.26 9.97
N TYR A 117 0.98 26.01 9.82
CA TYR A 117 2.38 25.71 9.52
C TYR A 117 2.79 26.14 8.10
N ILE A 118 1.89 26.01 7.11
CA ILE A 118 2.15 26.48 5.74
C ILE A 118 2.36 27.99 5.72
N GLU A 119 1.48 28.77 6.36
CA GLU A 119 1.60 30.23 6.46
C GLU A 119 2.95 30.63 7.06
N LYS A 120 3.35 29.99 8.17
CA LYS A 120 4.66 30.20 8.78
C LYS A 120 5.83 29.84 7.86
N CYS A 121 5.73 28.75 7.09
CA CYS A 121 6.77 28.41 6.12
C CYS A 121 6.88 29.48 5.04
N GLU A 122 5.75 29.97 4.53
CA GLU A 122 5.69 30.99 3.48
C GLU A 122 6.25 32.34 3.97
N GLU A 123 5.97 32.74 5.21
CA GLU A 123 6.59 33.92 5.85
C GLU A 123 8.12 33.79 5.92
N LYS A 124 8.61 32.65 6.39
CA LYS A 124 10.06 32.39 6.54
C LYS A 124 10.79 32.32 5.21
N ILE A 125 10.16 31.78 4.17
CA ILE A 125 10.71 31.76 2.80
C ILE A 125 10.67 33.15 2.18
N GLY A 126 9.61 33.91 2.41
CA GLY A 126 9.41 35.27 1.88
C GLY A 126 10.29 36.34 2.53
N GLY A 127 11.11 35.99 3.52
CA GLY A 127 12.04 36.91 4.19
C GLY A 127 11.36 37.92 5.11
N ARG A 128 10.17 37.59 5.67
CA ARG A 128 9.47 38.40 6.67
C ARG A 128 9.76 37.94 8.10
#